data_AF-A0A349ZQQ2-F1
#
_entry.id   AF-A0A349ZQQ2-F1
#
_cell.length_a   1.000
_cell.length_b   1.000
_cell.length_c   1.000
_cell.angle_alpha   90.00
_cell.angle_beta   90.00
_cell.angle_gamma   90.00
#
_symmetry.space_group_name_H-M   'P 1'
#
loop_
_entity.id
_entity.type
_entity.pdbx_description
1 polymer ?
#
loop_
_entity_poly.entity_id
_entity_poly.type
_entity_poly.pdbx_seq_one_letter_code
_entity_poly.pdbx_strand_id
1 'polypeptide(L)'
;MNEKRKELLTGRARFLWICLVMTALLLMPGCGKKNEYNETSIRILKKGRIENEIIESFGMNYYDAGELRKMLEETVQEYNAGTGEKDRVVLKEVKVEKETADVVLEFQSFSDYAAFNKVDFFCGKISEAILAGFDMRVNLISPDGKRAGEEELKSMTDKSIVILSEPVMVEPLQDIEYVSANVEYLDERHARVSGDSEGLAYIVLKK
;
A
#
# COMPACT_ATOMS: atom_id res chain seq x y z
N MET A 1 7.92 -12.90 27.26
CA MET A 1 7.67 -13.04 25.81
C MET A 1 8.34 -14.33 25.33
N ASN A 2 7.59 -15.31 24.83
CA ASN A 2 8.08 -16.69 24.58
C ASN A 2 8.79 -16.82 23.22
N GLU A 3 9.73 -17.78 23.12
CA GLU A 3 10.53 -18.05 21.91
C GLU A 3 9.67 -18.32 20.67
N LYS A 4 8.54 -19.01 20.82
CA LYS A 4 7.59 -19.25 19.72
C LYS A 4 7.01 -17.97 19.12
N ARG A 5 6.71 -16.94 19.93
CA ARG A 5 6.27 -15.63 19.41
C ARG A 5 7.41 -14.89 18.70
N LYS A 6 8.66 -15.05 19.17
CA LYS A 6 9.82 -14.47 18.48
C LYS A 6 10.01 -15.14 17.12
N GLU A 7 9.96 -16.46 17.02
CA GLU A 7 10.07 -17.17 15.72
C GLU A 7 8.93 -16.84 14.76
N LEU A 8 7.68 -16.76 15.24
CA LEU A 8 6.54 -16.37 14.41
C LEU A 8 6.68 -14.92 13.88
N LEU A 9 7.15 -14.00 14.72
CA LEU A 9 7.40 -12.60 14.32
C LEU A 9 8.58 -12.47 13.35
N THR A 10 9.63 -13.28 13.54
CA THR A 10 10.82 -13.29 12.67
C THR A 10 10.53 -13.97 11.33
N GLY A 11 9.68 -15.00 11.31
CA GLY A 11 9.19 -15.65 10.10
C GLY A 11 8.28 -14.73 9.27
N ARG A 12 7.37 -13.99 9.93
CA ARG A 12 6.47 -13.03 9.28
C ARG A 12 7.19 -11.81 8.72
N ALA A 13 8.19 -11.30 9.44
CA ALA A 13 9.07 -10.24 8.93
C ALA A 13 9.91 -10.73 7.74
N ARG A 14 10.38 -11.98 7.76
CA ARG A 14 11.08 -12.62 6.64
C ARG A 14 10.17 -12.83 5.43
N PHE A 15 8.89 -13.17 5.61
CA PHE A 15 7.95 -13.40 4.51
C PHE A 15 7.54 -12.10 3.80
N LEU A 16 7.25 -11.04 4.56
CA LEU A 16 7.04 -9.69 4.01
C LEU A 16 8.30 -9.17 3.29
N TRP A 17 9.50 -9.47 3.83
CA TRP A 17 10.75 -9.18 3.13
C TRP A 17 10.95 -10.03 1.86
N ILE A 18 10.51 -11.29 1.85
CA ILE A 18 10.62 -12.17 0.67
C ILE A 18 9.65 -11.74 -0.43
N CYS A 19 8.44 -11.30 -0.09
CA CYS A 19 7.51 -10.67 -1.04
C CYS A 19 8.07 -9.35 -1.59
N LEU A 20 8.73 -8.54 -0.74
CA LEU A 20 9.29 -7.23 -1.12
C LEU A 20 10.59 -7.33 -1.95
N VAL A 21 11.39 -8.39 -1.81
CA VAL A 21 12.74 -8.50 -2.42
C VAL A 21 12.76 -9.20 -3.79
N MET A 22 11.62 -9.65 -4.33
CA MET A 22 11.55 -10.36 -5.62
C MET A 22 11.05 -9.51 -6.80
N THR A 23 11.16 -8.18 -6.73
CA THR A 23 10.95 -7.28 -7.88
C THR A 23 12.21 -7.17 -8.74
N ALA A 24 12.62 -8.28 -9.34
CA ALA A 24 13.50 -8.23 -10.49
C ALA A 24 13.19 -9.38 -11.46
N LEU A 25 12.65 -8.98 -12.60
CA LEU A 25 12.49 -9.77 -13.85
C LEU A 25 11.30 -10.74 -13.86
N LEU A 26 10.22 -10.32 -14.51
CA LEU A 26 9.76 -10.85 -15.82
C LEU A 26 8.35 -10.31 -16.11
N LEU A 27 8.27 -9.32 -16.99
CA LEU A 27 7.02 -8.88 -17.60
C LEU A 27 6.52 -9.98 -18.56
N MET A 28 5.50 -10.73 -18.17
CA MET A 28 4.62 -11.43 -19.11
C MET A 28 3.17 -11.02 -18.85
N PRO A 29 2.38 -10.66 -19.89
CA PRO A 29 0.96 -10.35 -19.72
C PRO A 29 0.18 -11.66 -19.47
N GLY A 30 0.08 -12.04 -18.20
CA GLY A 30 -0.78 -13.13 -17.75
C GLY A 30 -2.24 -12.68 -17.76
N CYS A 31 -3.03 -13.27 -18.65
CA CYS A 31 -4.45 -13.01 -18.83
C CYS A 31 -5.26 -13.50 -17.62
N GLY A 32 -5.56 -12.58 -16.71
CA GLY A 32 -6.59 -12.64 -15.66
C GLY A 32 -7.16 -11.22 -15.58
N LYS A 33 -8.43 -11.03 -15.20
CA LYS A 33 -8.97 -9.67 -15.04
C LYS A 33 -8.38 -9.05 -13.78
N LYS A 34 -7.22 -8.44 -13.97
CA LYS A 34 -6.41 -7.68 -13.03
C LYS A 34 -6.84 -6.21 -13.07
N ASN A 35 -6.44 -5.39 -12.11
CA ASN A 35 -6.48 -3.94 -12.32
C ASN A 35 -5.79 -3.56 -13.65
N GLU A 36 -6.13 -2.39 -14.20
CA GLU A 36 -5.70 -1.97 -15.56
C GLU A 36 -4.18 -2.08 -15.79
N TYR A 37 -3.42 -2.01 -14.71
CA TYR A 37 -1.96 -2.05 -14.71
C TYR A 37 -1.37 -3.43 -14.40
N ASN A 38 -2.17 -4.39 -13.92
CA ASN A 38 -1.71 -5.71 -13.49
C ASN A 38 -0.53 -5.64 -12.48
N GLU A 39 -0.67 -4.74 -11.51
CA GLU A 39 0.33 -4.46 -10.47
C GLU A 39 -0.32 -4.45 -9.09
N THR A 40 0.45 -4.76 -8.05
CA THR A 40 -0.01 -4.58 -6.66
C THR A 40 -0.39 -3.13 -6.43
N SER A 41 -1.57 -2.92 -5.86
CA SER A 41 -2.19 -1.61 -5.74
C SER A 41 -2.87 -1.37 -4.40
N ILE A 42 -2.98 -0.11 -4.03
CA ILE A 42 -3.73 0.40 -2.89
C ILE A 42 -4.78 1.37 -3.41
N ARG A 43 -6.05 1.01 -3.24
CA ARG A 43 -7.18 1.89 -3.50
C ARG A 43 -7.69 2.51 -2.21
N ILE A 44 -7.78 3.83 -2.19
CA ILE A 44 -8.32 4.59 -1.06
C ILE A 44 -9.82 4.76 -1.26
N LEU A 45 -10.60 4.11 -0.40
CA LEU A 45 -12.04 4.13 -0.44
C LEU A 45 -12.61 5.26 0.44
N LYS A 46 -13.91 5.50 0.29
CA LYS A 46 -14.65 6.44 1.16
C LYS A 46 -14.45 6.11 2.63
N LYS A 47 -14.40 7.16 3.45
CA LYS A 47 -14.19 7.09 4.92
C LYS A 47 -12.82 6.52 5.32
N GLY A 48 -11.81 6.61 4.46
CA GLY A 48 -10.44 6.20 4.78
C GLY A 48 -10.23 4.68 4.87
N ARG A 49 -11.19 3.89 4.37
CA ARG A 49 -11.00 2.45 4.17
C ARG A 49 -10.00 2.22 3.06
N ILE A 50 -9.27 1.13 3.13
CA ILE A 50 -8.24 0.77 2.15
C ILE A 50 -8.60 -0.57 1.54
N GLU A 51 -8.48 -0.69 0.23
CA GLU A 51 -8.46 -1.97 -0.47
C GLU A 51 -7.05 -2.17 -1.02
N ASN A 52 -6.45 -3.32 -0.75
CA ASN A 52 -5.15 -3.70 -1.28
C ASN A 52 -5.32 -4.95 -2.11
N GLU A 53 -5.03 -4.81 -3.41
CA GLU A 53 -4.96 -5.90 -4.37
C GLU A 53 -3.49 -6.23 -4.59
N ILE A 54 -3.08 -7.45 -4.21
CA ILE A 54 -1.71 -7.95 -4.31
C ILE A 54 -1.67 -8.90 -5.50
N ILE A 55 -0.88 -8.53 -6.50
CA ILE A 55 -0.66 -9.33 -7.70
C ILE A 55 0.81 -9.74 -7.73
N GLU A 56 1.07 -11.01 -7.46
CA GLU A 56 2.42 -11.56 -7.42
C GLU A 56 2.56 -12.74 -8.37
N SER A 57 3.57 -12.68 -9.24
CA SER A 57 3.97 -13.82 -10.07
C SER A 57 5.05 -14.61 -9.35
N PHE A 58 4.80 -15.89 -9.09
CA PHE A 58 5.80 -16.80 -8.53
C PHE A 58 6.46 -17.57 -9.66
N GLY A 59 7.79 -17.56 -9.73
CA GLY A 59 8.51 -18.49 -10.59
C GLY A 59 8.43 -19.91 -10.02
N MET A 60 7.72 -20.82 -10.69
CA MET A 60 7.63 -22.26 -10.39
C MET A 60 7.13 -22.65 -8.98
N ASN A 61 5.85 -22.99 -8.87
CA ASN A 61 5.26 -23.94 -7.88
C ASN A 61 5.51 -23.72 -6.37
N TYR A 62 5.82 -22.51 -5.90
CA TYR A 62 6.19 -22.30 -4.48
C TYR A 62 5.03 -22.34 -3.48
N TYR A 63 3.77 -22.11 -3.89
CA TYR A 63 2.63 -22.07 -2.98
C TYR A 63 1.48 -22.94 -3.46
N ASP A 64 1.02 -23.86 -2.60
CA ASP A 64 -0.31 -24.43 -2.71
C ASP A 64 -1.35 -23.34 -2.40
N ALA A 65 -2.31 -23.15 -3.29
CA ALA A 65 -3.32 -22.09 -3.14
C ALA A 65 -4.14 -22.22 -1.85
N GLY A 66 -4.36 -23.45 -1.38
CA GLY A 66 -5.04 -23.74 -0.12
C GLY A 66 -4.20 -23.35 1.09
N GLU A 67 -2.90 -23.64 1.06
CA GLU A 67 -1.96 -23.22 2.10
C GLU A 67 -1.82 -21.70 2.19
N LEU A 68 -1.69 -21.01 1.04
CA LEU A 68 -1.65 -19.55 0.98
C LEU A 68 -2.93 -18.94 1.58
N ARG A 69 -4.10 -19.43 1.17
CA ARG A 69 -5.39 -18.98 1.70
C ARG A 69 -5.47 -19.17 3.21
N LYS A 70 -5.15 -20.37 3.70
CA LYS A 70 -5.21 -20.69 5.13
C LYS A 70 -4.28 -19.78 5.94
N MET A 71 -3.06 -19.54 5.45
CA MET A 71 -2.10 -18.64 6.08
C MET A 71 -2.63 -17.21 6.17
N LEU A 72 -3.24 -16.70 5.10
CA LEU A 72 -3.84 -15.36 5.08
C LEU A 72 -5.03 -15.26 6.03
N GLU A 73 -5.91 -16.27 6.03
CA GLU A 73 -7.06 -16.34 6.96
C GLU A 73 -6.61 -16.34 8.42
N GLU A 74 -5.61 -17.15 8.78
CA GLU A 74 -5.02 -17.19 10.11
C GLU A 74 -4.40 -15.83 10.49
N THR A 75 -3.68 -15.20 9.56
CA THR A 75 -3.06 -13.88 9.77
C THR A 75 -4.10 -12.79 10.04
N VAL A 76 -5.18 -12.75 9.25
CA VAL A 76 -6.29 -11.81 9.43
C VAL A 76 -7.02 -12.06 10.75
N GLN A 77 -7.27 -13.32 11.09
CA GLN A 77 -7.92 -13.69 12.35
C GLN A 77 -7.08 -13.24 13.55
N GLU A 78 -5.77 -13.47 13.53
CA GLU A 78 -4.87 -13.07 14.61
C GLU A 78 -4.81 -11.55 14.76
N TYR A 79 -4.74 -10.80 13.66
CA TYR A 79 -4.75 -9.34 13.71
C TYR A 79 -6.05 -8.83 14.34
N ASN A 80 -7.20 -9.25 13.81
CA ASN A 80 -8.51 -8.81 14.31
C ASN A 80 -8.67 -9.16 15.80
N ALA A 81 -8.29 -10.36 16.23
CA ALA A 81 -8.30 -10.75 17.63
C ALA A 81 -7.42 -9.85 18.51
N GLY A 82 -6.28 -9.38 17.99
CA GLY A 82 -5.39 -8.43 18.67
C GLY A 82 -5.97 -7.03 18.83
N THR A 83 -6.86 -6.60 17.93
CA THR A 83 -7.53 -5.28 18.01
C THR A 83 -8.68 -5.25 19.03
N GLY A 84 -9.27 -6.41 19.34
CA GLY A 84 -10.50 -6.50 20.14
C GLY A 84 -11.78 -6.18 19.34
N GLU A 85 -11.66 -5.81 18.06
CA GLU A 85 -12.76 -5.56 17.14
C GLU A 85 -12.80 -6.65 16.04
N LYS A 86 -13.98 -6.88 15.47
CA LYS A 86 -14.15 -7.78 14.32
C LYS A 86 -14.02 -7.01 13.02
N ASP A 87 -13.57 -7.70 11.97
CA ASP A 87 -13.59 -7.22 10.59
C ASP A 87 -12.85 -5.89 10.36
N ARG A 88 -11.78 -5.63 11.15
CA ARG A 88 -10.84 -4.53 10.89
C ARG A 88 -10.04 -4.76 9.61
N VAL A 89 -9.72 -6.02 9.36
CA VAL A 89 -9.17 -6.53 8.10
C VAL A 89 -10.04 -7.68 7.64
N VAL A 90 -10.36 -7.69 6.34
CA VAL A 90 -11.18 -8.72 5.71
C VAL A 90 -10.45 -9.24 4.47
N LEU A 91 -10.18 -10.54 4.44
CA LEU A 91 -9.72 -11.23 3.23
C LEU A 91 -10.91 -11.40 2.27
N LYS A 92 -10.92 -10.65 1.18
CA LYS A 92 -11.99 -10.65 0.18
C LYS A 92 -11.79 -11.75 -0.84
N GLU A 93 -10.55 -11.90 -1.31
CA GLU A 93 -10.23 -12.80 -2.40
C GLU A 93 -8.83 -13.41 -2.25
N VAL A 94 -8.71 -14.67 -2.67
CA VAL A 94 -7.44 -15.36 -2.92
C VAL A 94 -7.66 -16.23 -4.15
N LYS A 95 -7.04 -15.85 -5.27
CA LYS A 95 -6.99 -16.62 -6.51
C LYS A 95 -5.53 -16.93 -6.83
N VAL A 96 -5.30 -18.15 -7.32
CA VAL A 96 -4.00 -18.55 -7.83
C VAL A 96 -4.23 -19.18 -9.20
N GLU A 97 -3.73 -18.53 -10.24
CA GLU A 97 -3.88 -18.97 -11.63
C GLU A 97 -2.55 -18.85 -12.36
N LYS A 98 -2.12 -19.93 -13.04
CA LYS A 98 -0.90 -19.93 -13.87
C LYS A 98 0.30 -19.27 -13.18
N GLU A 99 0.53 -19.66 -11.93
CA GLU A 99 1.64 -19.16 -11.09
C GLU A 99 1.53 -17.69 -10.66
N THR A 100 0.41 -17.02 -10.90
CA THR A 100 0.10 -15.70 -10.35
C THR A 100 -0.86 -15.84 -9.18
N ALA A 101 -0.54 -15.27 -8.03
CA ALA A 101 -1.53 -15.02 -6.99
C ALA A 101 -2.13 -13.63 -7.14
N ASP A 102 -3.42 -13.57 -6.87
CA ASP A 102 -4.25 -12.38 -6.81
C ASP A 102 -5.00 -12.42 -5.48
N VAL A 103 -4.65 -11.51 -4.58
CA VAL A 103 -5.17 -11.45 -3.21
C VAL A 103 -5.76 -10.07 -2.98
N VAL A 104 -7.00 -10.02 -2.49
CA VAL A 104 -7.67 -8.77 -2.14
C VAL A 104 -7.97 -8.73 -0.65
N LEU A 105 -7.47 -7.69 0.02
CA LEU A 105 -7.72 -7.38 1.42
C LEU A 105 -8.41 -6.03 1.54
N GLU A 106 -9.46 -5.94 2.34
CA GLU A 106 -10.06 -4.67 2.77
C GLU A 106 -9.67 -4.36 4.21
N PHE A 107 -9.28 -3.11 4.46
CA PHE A 107 -8.93 -2.57 5.77
C PHE A 107 -9.89 -1.47 6.14
N GLN A 108 -10.32 -1.47 7.40
CA GLN A 108 -11.34 -0.54 7.86
C GLN A 108 -10.82 0.89 8.07
N SER A 109 -9.50 1.07 8.13
CA SER A 109 -8.84 2.37 8.12
C SER A 109 -7.42 2.29 7.56
N PHE A 110 -6.86 3.44 7.16
CA PHE A 110 -5.44 3.54 6.81
C PHE A 110 -4.52 3.11 7.97
N SER A 111 -4.94 3.31 9.22
CA SER A 111 -4.18 2.88 10.39
C SER A 111 -4.17 1.35 10.54
N ASP A 112 -5.26 0.67 10.16
CA ASP A 112 -5.27 -0.80 10.13
C ASP A 112 -4.34 -1.34 9.04
N TYR A 113 -4.35 -0.71 7.86
CA TYR A 113 -3.40 -1.05 6.78
C TYR A 113 -1.96 -0.89 7.26
N ALA A 114 -1.62 0.28 7.81
CA ALA A 114 -0.28 0.57 8.33
C ALA A 114 0.14 -0.43 9.42
N ALA A 115 -0.75 -0.75 10.37
CA ALA A 115 -0.44 -1.65 11.48
C ALA A 115 -0.34 -3.12 11.05
N PHE A 116 -1.22 -3.57 10.14
CA PHE A 116 -1.22 -4.94 9.63
C PHE A 116 0.04 -5.23 8.81
N ASN A 117 0.38 -4.33 7.89
CA ASN A 117 1.54 -4.46 7.00
C ASN A 117 2.86 -4.01 7.66
N LYS A 118 2.77 -3.25 8.76
CA LYS A 118 3.91 -2.68 9.51
C LYS A 118 4.72 -1.70 8.68
N VAL A 119 4.02 -0.77 8.06
CA VAL A 119 4.56 0.21 7.11
C VAL A 119 4.10 1.60 7.48
N ASP A 120 4.88 2.60 7.04
CA ASP A 120 4.41 3.97 7.10
C ASP A 120 3.37 4.15 6.00
N PHE A 121 2.12 4.41 6.42
CA PHE A 121 1.01 4.73 5.55
C PHE A 121 0.04 5.68 6.25
N PHE A 122 -0.24 6.82 5.62
CA PHE A 122 -1.14 7.84 6.11
C PHE A 122 -2.03 8.34 4.98
N CYS A 123 -3.32 8.51 5.27
CA CYS A 123 -4.27 9.15 4.37
C CYS A 123 -5.16 10.07 5.19
N GLY A 124 -5.06 11.38 4.98
CA GLY A 124 -5.80 12.37 5.75
C GLY A 124 -5.55 13.77 5.24
N LYS A 125 -5.83 14.78 6.06
CA LYS A 125 -5.50 16.17 5.73
C LYS A 125 -4.02 16.46 5.95
N ILE A 126 -3.49 17.44 5.21
CA ILE A 126 -2.15 17.96 5.44
C ILE A 126 -1.96 18.45 6.89
N SER A 127 -2.97 19.12 7.47
CA SER A 127 -2.92 19.52 8.88
C SER A 127 -2.73 18.34 9.84
N GLU A 128 -3.37 17.20 9.54
CA GLU A 128 -3.31 16.00 10.37
C GLU A 128 -1.94 15.31 10.21
N ALA A 129 -1.38 15.30 9.00
CA ALA A 129 -0.02 14.81 8.75
C ALA A 129 1.04 15.62 9.52
N ILE A 130 0.90 16.95 9.54
CA ILE A 130 1.79 17.83 10.33
C ILE A 130 1.69 17.51 11.83
N LEU A 131 0.47 17.35 12.35
CA LEU A 131 0.26 16.99 13.76
C LEU A 131 0.79 15.59 14.10
N ALA A 132 0.75 14.66 13.15
CA ALA A 132 1.32 13.32 13.27
C ALA A 132 2.86 13.32 13.19
N GLY A 133 3.48 14.45 12.85
CA GLY A 133 4.95 14.61 12.86
C GLY A 133 5.65 14.21 11.57
N PHE A 134 4.93 14.06 10.46
CA PHE A 134 5.55 13.82 9.16
C PHE A 134 6.42 15.02 8.73
N ASP A 135 7.59 14.73 8.14
CA ASP A 135 8.44 15.77 7.58
C ASP A 135 7.77 16.35 6.33
N MET A 136 7.63 17.67 6.28
CA MET A 136 7.00 18.37 5.16
C MET A 136 8.01 19.09 4.28
N ARG A 137 9.32 18.87 4.52
CA ARG A 137 10.43 19.34 3.67
C ARG A 137 10.55 18.47 2.41
N VAL A 138 9.51 18.50 1.59
CA VAL A 138 9.40 17.74 0.35
C VAL A 138 9.23 18.70 -0.84
N ASN A 139 9.88 18.36 -1.95
CA ASN A 139 9.64 19.01 -3.22
C ASN A 139 8.59 18.22 -3.99
N LEU A 140 7.57 18.94 -4.43
CA LEU A 140 6.42 18.39 -5.13
C LEU A 140 6.33 18.97 -6.54
N ILE A 141 5.80 18.17 -7.47
CA ILE A 141 5.53 18.56 -8.85
C ILE A 141 4.11 18.14 -9.23
N SER A 142 3.39 19.03 -9.90
CA SER A 142 2.08 18.73 -10.48
C SER A 142 2.22 18.13 -11.89
N PRO A 143 1.16 17.52 -12.45
CA PRO A 143 1.18 16.96 -13.80
C PRO A 143 1.55 17.98 -14.90
N ASP A 144 1.24 19.26 -14.71
CA ASP A 144 1.58 20.36 -15.63
C ASP A 144 2.96 21.00 -15.36
N GLY A 145 3.73 20.45 -14.42
CA GLY A 145 5.10 20.87 -14.13
C GLY A 145 5.25 22.02 -13.12
N LYS A 146 4.15 22.51 -12.52
CA LYS A 146 4.22 23.46 -11.41
C LYS A 146 4.86 22.80 -10.19
N ARG A 147 5.73 23.54 -9.51
CA ARG A 147 6.43 23.06 -8.31
C ARG A 147 5.82 23.64 -7.04
N ALA A 148 5.79 22.83 -5.99
CA ALA A 148 5.45 23.24 -4.64
C ALA A 148 6.54 22.74 -3.68
N GLY A 149 6.96 23.62 -2.75
CA GLY A 149 7.91 23.28 -1.70
C GLY A 149 7.24 23.26 -0.32
N GLU A 150 8.04 23.20 0.73
CA GLU A 150 7.58 23.11 2.13
C GLU A 150 6.56 24.18 2.52
N GLU A 151 6.81 25.45 2.19
CA GLU A 151 5.90 26.56 2.57
C GLU A 151 4.53 26.44 1.91
N GLU A 152 4.50 26.11 0.62
CA GLU A 152 3.26 25.88 -0.13
C GLU A 152 2.53 24.65 0.41
N LEU A 153 3.26 23.55 0.67
CA LEU A 153 2.67 22.35 1.23
C LEU A 153 2.03 22.63 2.60
N LYS A 154 2.73 23.36 3.47
CA LYS A 154 2.21 23.74 4.80
C LYS A 154 1.06 24.75 4.73
N SER A 155 0.92 25.52 3.65
CA SER A 155 -0.21 26.43 3.47
C SER A 155 -1.50 25.70 3.03
N MET A 156 -1.37 24.57 2.31
CA MET A 156 -2.45 23.71 1.83
C MET A 156 -3.10 22.82 2.91
N THR A 157 -3.18 23.29 4.15
CA THR A 157 -3.57 22.49 5.34
C THR A 157 -4.85 21.67 5.21
N ASP A 158 -5.82 22.14 4.42
CA ASP A 158 -7.13 21.52 4.28
C ASP A 158 -7.24 20.53 3.10
N LYS A 159 -6.21 20.43 2.25
CA LYS A 159 -6.15 19.40 1.21
C LYS A 159 -5.80 18.04 1.80
N SER A 160 -6.23 17.01 1.09
CA SER A 160 -5.90 15.63 1.40
C SER A 160 -4.51 15.26 0.88
N ILE A 161 -3.84 14.39 1.62
CA ILE A 161 -2.52 13.87 1.31
C ILE A 161 -2.45 12.38 1.64
N VAL A 162 -1.76 11.63 0.78
CA VAL A 162 -1.34 10.26 1.02
C VAL A 162 0.17 10.26 1.22
N ILE A 163 0.64 9.64 2.31
CA ILE A 163 2.06 9.49 2.61
C ILE A 163 2.34 8.01 2.84
N LEU A 164 3.32 7.44 2.14
CA LEU A 164 3.60 6.00 2.20
C LEU A 164 5.07 5.65 1.95
N SER A 165 5.49 4.48 2.43
CA SER A 165 6.89 3.99 2.33
C SER A 165 7.09 2.86 1.31
N GLU A 166 6.01 2.27 0.79
CA GLU A 166 6.10 1.06 -0.05
C GLU A 166 6.05 1.39 -1.55
N PRO A 167 6.80 0.64 -2.39
CA PRO A 167 6.66 0.70 -3.84
C PRO A 167 5.36 0.02 -4.27
N VAL A 168 4.37 0.84 -4.63
CA VAL A 168 3.03 0.36 -4.93
C VAL A 168 2.31 1.34 -5.85
N MET A 169 1.33 0.85 -6.60
CA MET A 169 0.40 1.71 -7.30
C MET A 169 -0.66 2.22 -6.32
N VAL A 170 -0.93 3.53 -6.33
CA VAL A 170 -1.92 4.17 -5.46
C VAL A 170 -3.05 4.73 -6.31
N GLU A 171 -4.27 4.36 -5.95
CA GLU A 171 -5.52 4.88 -6.51
C GLU A 171 -6.26 5.71 -5.44
N PRO A 172 -5.98 7.02 -5.33
CA PRO A 172 -6.67 7.89 -4.37
C PRO A 172 -8.15 8.08 -4.68
N LEU A 173 -8.92 8.60 -3.71
CA LEU A 173 -10.34 8.94 -3.86
C LEU A 173 -10.60 10.28 -4.55
N GLN A 174 -9.60 11.17 -4.58
CA GLN A 174 -9.63 12.48 -5.26
C GLN A 174 -8.53 12.52 -6.32
N ASP A 175 -8.66 13.45 -7.26
CA ASP A 175 -7.66 13.61 -8.32
C ASP A 175 -6.33 14.05 -7.74
N ILE A 176 -5.25 13.57 -8.34
CA ILE A 176 -3.88 13.94 -7.95
C ILE A 176 -3.61 15.38 -8.40
N GLU A 177 -3.06 16.17 -7.48
CA GLU A 177 -2.64 17.54 -7.74
C GLU A 177 -1.12 17.69 -7.75
N TYR A 178 -0.43 17.06 -6.80
CA TYR A 178 1.02 17.02 -6.77
C TYR A 178 1.54 15.67 -6.30
N VAL A 179 2.75 15.33 -6.74
CA VAL A 179 3.47 14.14 -6.32
C VAL A 179 4.92 14.48 -5.95
N SER A 180 5.54 13.72 -5.04
CA SER A 180 6.97 13.80 -4.74
C SER A 180 7.83 13.15 -5.83
N ALA A 181 9.13 13.42 -5.80
CA ALA A 181 10.06 12.98 -6.85
C ALA A 181 10.15 11.46 -7.06
N ASN A 182 9.82 10.66 -6.03
CA ASN A 182 9.80 9.21 -6.08
C ASN A 182 8.44 8.61 -6.50
N VAL A 183 7.55 9.45 -7.02
CA VAL A 183 6.23 9.04 -7.47
C VAL A 183 6.07 9.39 -8.94
N GLU A 184 5.79 8.37 -9.74
CA GLU A 184 5.41 8.51 -11.14
C GLU A 184 3.90 8.80 -11.22
N TYR A 185 3.52 9.94 -11.80
CA TYR A 185 2.14 10.24 -12.15
C TYR A 185 1.75 9.50 -13.42
N LEU A 186 0.66 8.71 -13.38
CA LEU A 186 0.16 7.96 -14.53
C LEU A 186 -1.04 8.67 -15.15
N ASP A 187 -2.04 8.97 -14.33
CA ASP A 187 -3.23 9.72 -14.70
C ASP A 187 -3.85 10.41 -13.47
N GLU A 188 -4.99 11.07 -13.64
CA GLU A 188 -5.66 11.83 -12.56
C GLU A 188 -5.90 11.02 -11.28
N ARG A 189 -6.00 9.69 -11.39
CA ARG A 189 -6.40 8.76 -10.33
C ARG A 189 -5.40 7.67 -10.06
N HIS A 190 -4.25 7.67 -10.73
CA HIS A 190 -3.24 6.64 -10.54
C HIS A 190 -1.84 7.24 -10.47
N ALA A 191 -1.09 6.81 -9.46
CA ALA A 191 0.32 7.10 -9.31
C ALA A 191 1.07 5.84 -8.88
N ARG A 192 2.34 5.73 -9.28
CA ARG A 192 3.21 4.61 -8.92
C ARG A 192 4.36 5.10 -8.06
N VAL A 193 4.50 4.54 -6.86
CA VAL A 193 5.65 4.80 -5.99
C VAL A 193 6.83 3.94 -6.43
N SER A 194 8.00 4.55 -6.64
CA SER A 194 9.22 3.83 -7.03
C SER A 194 9.84 3.09 -5.85
N GLY A 195 10.38 1.89 -6.11
CA GLY A 195 11.14 1.10 -5.12
C GLY A 195 12.61 1.48 -5.01
N ASP A 196 13.11 2.30 -5.93
CA ASP A 196 14.54 2.65 -6.02
C ASP A 196 14.90 3.92 -5.24
N SER A 197 13.92 4.56 -4.58
CA SER A 197 14.12 5.77 -3.81
C SER A 197 14.08 5.50 -2.31
N GLU A 198 15.01 6.09 -1.56
CA GLU A 198 14.90 6.15 -0.10
C GLU A 198 13.92 7.26 0.33
N GLY A 199 13.05 6.97 1.30
CA GLY A 199 12.17 7.95 1.94
C GLY A 199 10.68 7.76 1.63
N LEU A 200 9.86 8.62 2.24
CA LEU A 200 8.40 8.59 2.07
C LEU A 200 7.99 9.23 0.74
N ALA A 201 7.00 8.63 0.09
CA ALA A 201 6.28 9.20 -1.04
C ALA A 201 5.13 10.08 -0.53
N TYR A 202 4.83 11.16 -1.26
CA TYR A 202 3.79 12.14 -0.95
C TYR A 202 2.92 12.36 -2.19
N ILE A 203 1.61 12.19 -2.03
CA ILE A 203 0.61 12.42 -3.08
C ILE A 203 -0.43 13.39 -2.53
N VAL A 204 -0.42 14.63 -3.01
CA VAL A 204 -1.39 15.67 -2.63
C VAL A 204 -2.56 15.64 -3.59
N LEU A 205 -3.77 15.68 -3.06
CA LEU A 205 -5.00 15.53 -3.83
C LEU A 205 -5.74 16.87 -3.96
N LYS A 206 -6.45 17.04 -5.09
CA LYS A 206 -7.41 18.12 -5.28
C LYS A 206 -8.56 17.98 -4.28
N LYS A 207 -9.23 19.09 -3.99
CA LYS A 207 -10.42 19.11 -3.12
C LYS A 207 -11.63 18.46 -3.79
#